data_AF-A0A358Q580-F1
#
_entry.id   AF-A0A358Q580-F1
#
_cell.length_a   1.000
_cell.length_b   1.000
_cell.length_c   1.000
_cell.angle_alpha   90.00
_cell.angle_beta   90.00
_cell.angle_gamma   90.00
#
_symmetry.space_group_name_H-M   'P 1'
#
loop_
_entity.id
_entity.type
_entity.pdbx_description
1 polymer ?
#
loop_
_entity_poly.entity_id
_entity_poly.type
_entity_poly.pdbx_seq_one_letter_code
_entity_poly.pdbx_strand_id
1 'polypeptide(L)' 'MKPSVLDQIEELRLEMQKIASDKDLTDPRVVRVSEKLDALISKFYFCQRKKNFSCSHQ' A
#
# COMPACT_ATOMS: atom_id res chain seq x y z
N MET A 1 13.34 13.87 -4.18
CA MET A 1 12.16 14.07 -3.30
C MET A 1 11.75 12.69 -2.78
N LYS A 2 11.42 12.55 -1.48
CA LYS A 2 10.96 11.25 -0.95
C LYS A 2 9.52 11.00 -1.44
N PRO A 3 9.22 9.85 -2.07
CA PRO A 3 7.87 9.55 -2.54
C PRO A 3 6.90 9.45 -1.36
N SER A 4 5.70 9.98 -1.53
CA SER A 4 4.64 9.87 -0.53
C SER A 4 4.19 8.41 -0.39
N VAL A 5 3.45 8.10 0.67
CA VAL A 5 2.88 6.75 0.86
C VAL A 5 1.91 6.41 -0.28
N LEU A 6 1.22 7.40 -0.84
CA LEU A 6 0.33 7.21 -1.99
C LEU A 6 1.10 6.86 -3.26
N ASP A 7 2.23 7.53 -3.52
CA ASP A 7 3.09 7.23 -4.67
C ASP A 7 3.62 5.79 -4.60
N GLN A 8 4.00 5.34 -3.41
CA GLN A 8 4.47 3.97 -3.17
C GLN A 8 3.35 2.93 -3.34
N ILE A 9 2.12 3.26 -2.95
CA ILE A 9 0.95 2.38 -3.16
C ILE A 9 0.66 2.24 -4.66
N GLU A 10 0.65 3.34 -5.42
CA GLU A 10 0.35 3.29 -6.85
C GLU A 10 1.45 2.56 -7.64
N GLU A 11 2.72 2.77 -7.29
CA GLU A 11 3.84 2.03 -7.89
C GLU A 11 3.70 0.51 -7.68
N LEU A 12 3.45 0.07 -6.45
CA LEU A 12 3.28 -1.35 -6.15
C LEU A 12 1.99 -1.93 -6.73
N ARG A 13 0.95 -1.12 -6.93
CA ARG A 13 -0.27 -1.53 -7.63
C ARG A 13 0.00 -1.82 -9.10
N LEU A 14 0.79 -0.97 -9.77
CA LEU A 14 1.22 -1.21 -11.14
C LEU A 14 2.13 -2.45 -11.24
N GLU A 15 3.05 -2.62 -10.29
CA GLU A 15 3.90 -3.82 -10.23
C GLU A 15 3.05 -5.09 -10.04
N MET A 16 2.07 -5.07 -9.13
CA MET A 16 1.16 -6.19 -8.89
C MET A 16 0.36 -6.54 -10.14
N GLN A 17 -0.21 -5.55 -10.84
CA GLN A 17 -0.94 -5.78 -12.09
C GLN A 17 -0.05 -6.37 -13.18
N LYS A 18 1.20 -5.90 -13.28
CA LYS A 18 2.16 -6.42 -14.26
C LYS A 18 2.53 -7.88 -13.98
N ILE A 19 2.78 -8.23 -12.73
CA ILE A 19 3.13 -9.60 -12.35
C ILE A 19 1.91 -10.53 -12.45
N ALA A 20 0.73 -10.08 -12.01
CA ALA A 20 -0.51 -10.86 -12.08
C ALA A 20 -1.05 -11.02 -13.51
N SER A 21 -0.64 -10.16 -14.45
CA SER A 21 -0.96 -10.32 -15.87
C SER A 21 -0.17 -11.46 -16.52
N ASP A 22 0.99 -11.80 -15.97
CA ASP A 22 1.92 -12.81 -16.52
C ASP A 22 1.85 -14.12 -15.72
N LYS A 23 1.45 -14.04 -14.45
CA LYS A 23 1.53 -15.14 -13.48
C LYS A 23 0.24 -15.34 -12.69
N ASP A 24 0.04 -16.57 -12.22
CA ASP A 24 -1.02 -16.89 -11.27
C ASP A 24 -0.91 -16.07 -9.97
N LEU A 25 -2.07 -15.77 -9.39
CA LEU A 25 -2.18 -15.02 -8.13
C LEU A 25 -1.52 -15.73 -6.94
N THR A 26 -1.26 -17.03 -7.06
CA THR A 26 -0.53 -17.85 -6.09
C THR A 26 0.99 -17.80 -6.26
N ASP A 27 1.51 -17.13 -7.30
CA ASP A 27 2.95 -16.99 -7.48
C ASP A 27 3.56 -16.26 -6.27
N PRO A 28 4.65 -16.79 -5.68
CA PRO A 28 5.27 -16.21 -4.50
C PRO A 28 5.68 -14.74 -4.66
N ARG A 29 5.91 -14.27 -5.90
CA ARG A 29 6.22 -12.86 -6.18
C ARG A 29 4.97 -11.99 -6.07
N VAL A 30 3.81 -12.46 -6.57
CA VAL A 30 2.53 -11.76 -6.42
C VAL A 30 2.16 -11.65 -4.94
N VAL A 31 2.31 -12.75 -4.18
CA VAL A 31 2.04 -12.76 -2.73
C VAL A 31 2.91 -11.73 -2.00
N ARG A 32 4.22 -11.70 -2.25
CA ARG A 32 5.13 -10.74 -1.61
C ARG A 32 4.81 -9.28 -1.94
N VAL A 33 4.39 -9.00 -3.18
CA VAL A 33 3.96 -7.65 -3.57
C VAL A 33 2.65 -7.29 -2.88
N SER A 34 1.71 -8.22 -2.79
CA SER A 34 0.45 -8.02 -2.07
C SER A 34 0.67 -7.72 -0.58
N GLU A 35 1.56 -8.44 0.09
CA GLU A 35 1.89 -8.19 1.50
C GLU A 35 2.49 -6.80 1.72
N LYS A 36 3.36 -6.35 0.81
CA LYS A 36 3.92 -4.99 0.85
C LYS A 36 2.85 -3.91 0.64
N LEU A 37 1.94 -4.15 -0.31
CA LEU A 37 0.82 -3.24 -0.58
C LEU A 37 -0.07 -3.10 0.65
N ASP A 38 -0.41 -4.22 1.29
CA ASP A 38 -1.23 -4.27 2.50
C ASP A 38 -0.57 -3.50 3.67
N ALA A 39 0.74 -3.68 3.86
CA ALA A 39 1.49 -2.95 4.88
C ALA A 39 1.48 -1.43 4.66
N LEU A 40 1.57 -0.97 3.41
CA LEU A 40 1.52 0.46 3.08
C LEU A 40 0.11 1.04 3.24
N ILE A 41 -0.92 0.29 2.85
CA ILE A 41 -2.32 0.67 3.05
C ILE A 41 -2.62 0.76 4.55
N SER A 42 -2.21 -0.23 5.32
CA SER A 42 -2.32 -0.23 6.79
C SER A 42 -1.63 0.99 7.41
N LYS A 43 -0.42 1.32 6.94
CA LYS A 43 0.32 2.52 7.37
C LYS A 43 -0.42 3.81 6.98
N PHE A 44 -0.99 3.87 5.78
CA PHE A 44 -1.76 5.01 5.31
C PHE A 44 -2.99 5.25 6.20
N TYR A 45 -3.78 4.21 6.47
CA TYR A 45 -4.94 4.31 7.37
C TYR A 45 -4.53 4.64 8.81
N PHE A 46 -3.41 4.11 9.31
CA PHE A 46 -2.89 4.46 10.63
C PHE A 46 -2.52 5.95 10.72
N CYS A 47 -1.83 6.49 9.71
CA CYS A 47 -1.50 7.90 9.63
C CYS A 47 -2.76 8.78 9.48
N GLN A 48 -3.76 8.33 8.72
CA GLN A 48 -5.03 9.03 8.57
C GLN A 48 -5.83 9.06 9.89
N ARG A 49 -5.89 7.94 10.62
CA ARG A 49 -6.51 7.87 11.96
C ARG A 49 -5.83 8.79 12.97
N LYS A 50 -4.50 8.87 12.95
CA LYS A 50 -3.75 9.82 13.80
C LYS A 50 -4.04 11.28 13.47
N LYS A 51 -4.24 11.63 12.19
CA LYS A 51 -4.67 13.00 11.80
C LYS A 51 -6.09 13.33 12.27
N ASN A 52 -6.98 12.35 12.35
CA ASN A 52 -8.34 12.57 12.84
C ASN A 52 -8.44 12.64 14.38
N PHE A 53 -7.42 12.19 15.12
CA PHE A 53 -7.43 12.23 16.59
C PHE A 53 -7.00 13.58 17.19
N SER A 54 -6.51 14.52 16.37
CA SER A 54 -6.13 15.87 16.82
C SER A 54 -7.22 16.94 16.64
N CYS A 55 -8.48 16.56 16.34
CA CYS A 55 -9.59 17.51 16.20
C CYS A 55 -10.89 17.02 16.87
N SER A 56 -10.80 16.48 18.09
CA SER A 56 -12.00 16.21 18.92
C SER A 56 -11.71 16.26 20.43
N HIS A 57 -10.74 17.06 20.86
CA HIS A 57 -10.58 17.47 22.27
C HIS A 57 -10.08 18.91 22.31
N GLN A 58 -11.01 19.85 22.15
CA GLN A 58 -10.97 21.16 22.79
C GLN A 58 -12.39 21.63 23.02
#